data_AF-A0A7K4BD70-F1
#
_entry.id   AF-A0A7K4BD70-F1
#
_cell.length_a   1.000
_cell.length_b   1.000
_cell.length_c   1.000
_cell.angle_alpha   90.00
_cell.angle_beta   90.00
_cell.angle_gamma   90.00
#
_symmetry.space_group_name_H-M   'P 1'
#
loop_
_entity.id
_entity.type
_entity.pdbx_description
1 polymer ?
#
loop_
_entity_poly.entity_id
_entity_poly.type
_entity_poly.pdbx_seq_one_letter_code
_entity_poly.pdbx_strand_id
1 'polypeptide(L)'
;MKFNPNILIRNLIPVLITSLLLSSFFGVVTGAPTYAPTEGKNPLNVYFSFPGGEECDAVLWSFGDGNTSQAITTEHIYHRLGMYYPSCSCRLPGANISYSYDYVYVIPWKTSIRESSTGGRPKDTTVERTSDGLSPDQLKKQAEGLTAVGEMKYAADAYSDLTKISSLDAGTLSIYGDVLESLGRLTEAEDTFEQSITLNESAQNLKKLANIQFSLGKITDAIDTMNKTLLLAPGDASSYASYATFLQKAGKTAEALDAYNQSFRMNDLQPKLWVDYAGLLSSLGRNEEAAAAYEHATSIGASGSDMWNNYSKVLVKLGENDAAQRAKERATKTNQVISSSMFGTSDSIPVCGIGSMC
;
A
#
# COMPACT_ATOMS: atom_id res chain seq x y z
N MET A 1 7.93 -1.83 -67.78
CA MET A 1 7.12 -2.59 -68.77
C MET A 1 6.82 -3.95 -68.16
N LYS A 2 5.60 -4.49 -68.03
CA LYS A 2 4.23 -4.17 -68.44
C LYS A 2 3.35 -4.84 -67.36
N PHE A 3 2.48 -4.08 -66.69
CA PHE A 3 1.03 -3.98 -66.92
C PHE A 3 0.19 -5.20 -66.45
N ASN A 4 -0.58 -4.88 -65.40
CA ASN A 4 -1.78 -5.52 -64.84
C ASN A 4 -2.84 -5.81 -65.93
N PRO A 5 -3.80 -6.75 -65.75
CA PRO A 5 -5.11 -6.28 -65.27
C PRO A 5 -6.01 -7.29 -64.51
N ASN A 6 -6.82 -6.69 -63.63
CA ASN A 6 -8.20 -7.01 -63.25
C ASN A 6 -8.51 -7.91 -62.03
N ILE A 7 -9.39 -7.55 -61.08
CA ILE A 7 -10.06 -6.28 -60.68
C ILE A 7 -10.95 -6.63 -59.45
N LEU A 8 -11.06 -5.69 -58.48
CA LEU A 8 -12.19 -5.48 -57.52
C LEU A 8 -12.45 -6.57 -56.44
N ILE A 9 -12.71 -6.34 -55.14
CA ILE A 9 -13.23 -5.18 -54.40
C ILE A 9 -12.98 -5.38 -52.86
N ARG A 10 -12.65 -4.26 -52.18
CA ARG A 10 -12.88 -3.86 -50.77
C ARG A 10 -12.14 -4.52 -49.57
N ASN A 11 -11.14 -3.76 -49.10
CA ASN A 11 -11.00 -3.13 -47.76
C ASN A 11 -10.94 -3.95 -46.45
N LEU A 12 -9.75 -3.81 -45.82
CA LEU A 12 -9.46 -3.52 -44.40
C LEU A 12 -9.38 -4.68 -43.36
N ILE A 13 -8.12 -5.08 -43.10
CA ILE A 13 -7.41 -5.31 -41.81
C ILE A 13 -7.84 -6.50 -40.91
N PRO A 14 -6.87 -7.25 -40.31
CA PRO A 14 -7.07 -8.62 -39.85
C PRO A 14 -7.37 -8.71 -38.35
N VAL A 15 -7.97 -9.82 -37.93
CA VAL A 15 -7.74 -10.63 -36.71
C VAL A 15 -8.93 -11.60 -36.62
N LEU A 16 -8.67 -12.87 -36.23
CA LEU A 16 -9.56 -14.05 -36.17
C LEU A 16 -9.22 -15.04 -37.31
N ILE A 17 -8.91 -16.32 -37.14
CA ILE A 17 -9.02 -17.32 -36.06
C ILE A 17 -8.05 -18.45 -36.44
N THR A 18 -7.42 -19.11 -35.46
CA THR A 18 -7.34 -20.59 -35.46
C THR A 18 -7.22 -21.05 -34.02
N SER A 19 -8.39 -21.15 -33.40
CA SER A 19 -8.64 -21.92 -32.19
C SER A 19 -8.39 -23.41 -32.45
N LEU A 20 -8.07 -24.10 -31.34
CA LEU A 20 -8.16 -25.54 -31.05
C LEU A 20 -6.82 -26.29 -30.99
N LEU A 21 -6.33 -26.43 -29.75
CA LEU A 21 -6.07 -27.75 -29.21
C LEU A 21 -6.72 -27.86 -27.81
N LEU A 22 -7.18 -29.07 -27.52
CA LEU A 22 -8.19 -29.45 -26.53
C LEU A 22 -7.82 -29.21 -25.05
N SER A 23 -8.87 -28.89 -24.29
CA SER A 23 -9.22 -29.36 -22.94
C SER A 23 -8.39 -28.89 -21.73
N SER A 24 -9.16 -28.37 -20.76
CA SER A 24 -8.89 -28.12 -19.34
C SER A 24 -8.32 -26.74 -18.95
N PHE A 25 -8.96 -26.15 -17.94
CA PHE A 25 -8.59 -24.94 -17.17
C PHE A 25 -8.94 -23.54 -17.74
N PHE A 26 -9.82 -22.86 -17.00
CA PHE A 26 -10.02 -21.41 -16.80
C PHE A 26 -9.84 -20.45 -17.98
N GLY A 27 -10.96 -19.82 -18.37
CA GLY A 27 -10.96 -18.59 -19.17
C GLY A 27 -11.86 -17.54 -18.53
N VAL A 28 -11.45 -16.99 -17.38
CA VAL A 28 -12.08 -15.79 -16.81
C VAL A 28 -11.52 -14.60 -17.57
N VAL A 29 -12.37 -13.89 -18.30
CA VAL A 29 -12.05 -12.54 -18.80
C VAL A 29 -12.61 -11.56 -17.77
N THR A 30 -11.79 -11.14 -16.79
CA THR A 30 -12.17 -10.10 -15.82
C THR A 30 -12.13 -8.74 -16.52
N GLY A 31 -13.26 -8.28 -17.06
CA GLY A 31 -13.41 -6.92 -17.56
C GLY A 31 -13.87 -5.97 -16.46
N ALA A 32 -13.31 -4.76 -16.39
CA ALA A 32 -13.95 -3.68 -15.63
C ALA A 32 -15.18 -3.19 -16.42
N PRO A 33 -16.24 -2.69 -15.75
CA PRO A 33 -17.35 -2.09 -16.47
C PRO A 33 -16.88 -0.81 -17.20
N THR A 34 -17.46 -0.57 -18.36
CA THR A 34 -17.06 0.47 -19.31
C THR A 34 -18.27 1.11 -19.97
N TYR A 35 -18.09 2.33 -20.48
CA TYR A 35 -19.10 2.97 -21.31
C TYR A 35 -18.47 3.84 -22.41
N ALA A 36 -19.20 4.00 -23.52
CA ALA A 36 -18.79 4.86 -24.63
C ALA A 36 -20.01 5.30 -25.48
N PRO A 37 -19.99 6.50 -26.07
CA PRO A 37 -18.95 7.54 -25.95
C PRO A 37 -19.08 8.33 -24.63
N THR A 38 -17.99 8.95 -24.17
CA THR A 38 -17.96 9.83 -22.98
C THR A 38 -18.40 11.26 -23.28
N GLU A 39 -18.53 11.63 -24.56
CA GLU A 39 -19.01 12.94 -24.99
C GLU A 39 -19.73 12.86 -26.34
N GLY A 40 -20.64 13.80 -26.59
CA GLY A 40 -21.30 13.91 -27.89
C GLY A 40 -22.56 14.78 -27.90
N LYS A 41 -23.18 14.90 -29.06
CA LYS A 41 -24.29 15.83 -29.31
C LYS A 41 -25.61 15.31 -28.74
N ASN A 42 -26.43 16.20 -28.17
CA ASN A 42 -27.79 15.88 -27.73
C ASN A 42 -28.74 15.56 -28.92
N PRO A 43 -29.48 14.44 -28.92
CA PRO A 43 -29.47 13.36 -27.93
C PRO A 43 -28.25 12.44 -28.10
N LEU A 44 -27.60 12.15 -26.99
CA LEU A 44 -26.41 11.30 -26.97
C LEU A 44 -26.79 9.89 -26.52
N ASN A 45 -26.61 8.91 -27.40
CA ASN A 45 -26.74 7.49 -27.04
C ASN A 45 -25.39 6.97 -26.53
N VAL A 46 -25.39 6.38 -25.34
CA VAL A 46 -24.20 5.82 -24.69
C VAL A 46 -24.44 4.34 -24.40
N TYR A 47 -23.46 3.53 -24.77
CA TYR A 47 -23.43 2.09 -24.52
C TYR A 47 -22.68 1.83 -23.24
N PHE A 48 -23.29 1.06 -22.34
CA PHE A 48 -22.72 0.61 -21.08
C PHE A 48 -22.56 -0.91 -21.14
N SER A 49 -21.39 -1.40 -20.72
CA SER A 49 -21.07 -2.82 -20.75
C SER A 49 -20.25 -3.22 -19.55
N PHE A 50 -20.64 -4.30 -18.90
CA PHE A 50 -19.90 -4.91 -17.82
C PHE A 50 -19.46 -6.34 -18.16
N PRO A 51 -18.37 -6.53 -18.91
CA PRO A 51 -17.84 -7.87 -19.18
C PRO A 51 -17.43 -8.54 -17.87
N GLY A 52 -18.00 -9.70 -17.55
CA GLY A 52 -17.84 -10.35 -16.24
C GLY A 52 -18.97 -10.06 -15.25
N GLY A 53 -19.92 -9.19 -15.58
CA GLY A 53 -21.11 -8.92 -14.78
C GLY A 53 -22.06 -10.13 -14.62
N GLU A 54 -21.86 -11.17 -15.41
CA GLU A 54 -22.54 -12.48 -15.29
C GLU A 54 -22.23 -13.16 -13.94
N GLU A 55 -21.10 -12.80 -13.33
CA GLU A 55 -20.68 -13.30 -12.00
C GLU A 55 -21.39 -12.55 -10.86
N CYS A 56 -22.11 -11.45 -11.16
CA CYS A 56 -22.91 -10.71 -10.19
C CYS A 56 -24.31 -11.33 -10.04
N ASP A 57 -24.80 -11.45 -8.80
CA ASP A 57 -26.20 -11.76 -8.50
C ASP A 57 -27.16 -10.68 -9.00
N ALA A 58 -26.69 -9.43 -9.06
CA ALA A 58 -27.38 -8.35 -9.74
C ALA A 58 -26.38 -7.28 -10.20
N VAL A 59 -26.57 -6.77 -11.42
CA VAL A 59 -25.91 -5.56 -11.90
C VAL A 59 -26.89 -4.40 -11.77
N LEU A 60 -26.43 -3.22 -11.37
CA LEU A 60 -27.22 -2.00 -11.42
C LEU A 60 -26.38 -0.83 -11.92
N TRP A 61 -26.76 -0.31 -13.08
CA TRP A 61 -26.29 0.95 -13.65
C TRP A 61 -27.15 2.11 -13.17
N SER A 62 -26.50 3.20 -12.76
CA SER A 62 -27.10 4.52 -12.62
C SER A 62 -26.48 5.44 -13.67
N PHE A 63 -27.30 6.11 -14.47
CA PHE A 63 -26.79 6.93 -15.57
C PHE A 63 -26.47 8.38 -15.16
N GLY A 64 -26.73 8.75 -13.90
CA GLY A 64 -26.50 10.10 -13.38
C GLY A 64 -27.57 11.13 -13.74
N ASP A 65 -28.65 10.73 -14.43
CA ASP A 65 -29.80 11.56 -14.79
C ASP A 65 -31.12 11.14 -14.11
N GLY A 66 -31.03 10.19 -13.17
CA GLY A 66 -32.16 9.59 -12.45
C GLY A 66 -32.65 8.26 -13.04
N ASN A 67 -32.19 7.88 -14.23
CA ASN A 67 -32.52 6.58 -14.83
C ASN A 67 -31.50 5.49 -14.43
N THR A 68 -31.95 4.24 -14.45
CA THR A 68 -31.16 3.06 -14.08
C THR A 68 -31.40 1.87 -15.00
N SER A 69 -30.52 0.87 -14.97
CA SER A 69 -30.69 -0.40 -15.69
C SER A 69 -30.05 -1.56 -14.92
N GLN A 70 -30.64 -2.75 -15.02
CA GLN A 70 -30.11 -3.97 -14.39
C GLN A 70 -29.41 -4.92 -15.37
N ALA A 71 -29.35 -4.56 -16.65
CA ALA A 71 -28.72 -5.38 -17.66
C ALA A 71 -27.19 -5.26 -17.60
N ILE A 72 -26.50 -6.38 -17.86
CA ILE A 72 -25.04 -6.44 -17.97
C ILE A 72 -24.53 -5.51 -19.09
N THR A 73 -25.29 -5.45 -20.19
CA THR A 73 -25.08 -4.53 -21.31
C THR A 73 -26.35 -3.77 -21.61
N THR A 74 -26.28 -2.45 -21.75
CA THR A 74 -27.45 -1.59 -21.99
C THR A 74 -27.08 -0.34 -22.76
N GLU A 75 -28.05 0.23 -23.46
CA GLU A 75 -27.97 1.56 -24.05
C GLU A 75 -28.78 2.55 -23.22
N HIS A 76 -28.33 3.82 -23.17
CA HIS A 76 -29.08 4.92 -22.56
C HIS A 76 -28.93 6.20 -23.38
N ILE A 77 -30.05 6.92 -23.55
CA ILE A 77 -30.10 8.14 -24.35
C ILE A 77 -30.28 9.35 -23.42
N TYR A 78 -29.29 10.24 -23.42
CA TYR A 78 -29.37 11.51 -22.72
C TYR A 78 -30.03 12.57 -23.59
N HIS A 79 -31.20 13.07 -23.17
CA HIS A 79 -31.99 14.08 -23.88
C HIS A 79 -31.73 15.53 -23.43
N ARG A 80 -30.99 15.72 -22.33
CA ARG A 80 -30.69 17.03 -21.76
C ARG A 80 -29.19 17.31 -21.87
N LEU A 81 -28.85 18.58 -22.05
CA LEU A 81 -27.48 19.06 -22.05
C LEU A 81 -26.93 19.02 -20.63
N GLY A 82 -25.70 18.57 -20.43
CA GLY A 82 -25.10 18.50 -19.10
C GLY A 82 -23.95 17.51 -18.99
N MET A 83 -23.36 17.48 -17.79
CA MET A 83 -22.41 16.46 -17.37
C MET A 83 -23.14 15.47 -16.45
N TYR A 84 -23.03 14.19 -16.76
CA TYR A 84 -23.65 13.10 -16.01
C TYR A 84 -22.57 12.20 -15.44
N TYR A 85 -22.75 11.74 -14.21
CA TYR A 85 -21.78 10.91 -13.51
C TYR A 85 -22.37 9.51 -13.37
N PRO A 86 -22.20 8.64 -14.38
CA PRO A 86 -22.72 7.30 -14.28
C PRO A 86 -21.98 6.51 -13.20
N SER A 87 -22.62 5.46 -12.70
CA SER A 87 -22.01 4.46 -11.84
C SER A 87 -22.56 3.07 -12.18
N CYS A 88 -21.78 2.04 -11.87
CA CYS A 88 -22.20 0.65 -11.96
C CYS A 88 -22.03 0.01 -10.59
N SER A 89 -22.91 -0.92 -10.25
CA SER A 89 -22.76 -1.73 -9.05
C SER A 89 -22.95 -3.20 -9.38
N CYS A 90 -22.06 -4.04 -8.86
CA CYS A 90 -22.10 -5.48 -8.92
C CYS A 90 -22.45 -6.01 -7.54
N ARG A 91 -23.66 -6.53 -7.38
CA ARG A 91 -24.06 -7.24 -6.18
C ARG A 91 -23.60 -8.68 -6.30
N LEU A 92 -22.76 -9.10 -5.37
CA LEU A 92 -22.34 -10.48 -5.12
C LEU A 92 -22.99 -10.96 -3.82
N PRO A 93 -22.93 -12.27 -3.51
CA PRO A 93 -23.36 -12.76 -2.21
C PRO A 93 -22.62 -12.03 -1.08
N GLY A 94 -23.32 -11.15 -0.34
CA GLY A 94 -22.78 -10.41 0.80
C GLY A 94 -21.84 -9.23 0.48
N ALA A 95 -21.76 -8.78 -0.77
CA ALA A 95 -20.97 -7.60 -1.14
C ALA A 95 -21.59 -6.81 -2.29
N ASN A 96 -21.44 -5.49 -2.28
CA ASN A 96 -21.80 -4.64 -3.41
C ASN A 96 -20.57 -3.85 -3.86
N ILE A 97 -20.04 -4.18 -5.03
CA ILE A 97 -18.90 -3.48 -5.61
C ILE A 97 -19.42 -2.34 -6.47
N SER A 98 -19.15 -1.09 -6.08
CA SER A 98 -19.54 0.07 -6.88
C SER A 98 -18.35 0.66 -7.64
N TYR A 99 -18.58 0.91 -8.93
CA TYR A 99 -17.67 1.53 -9.87
C TYR A 99 -18.16 2.94 -10.19
N SER A 100 -17.34 3.94 -9.88
CA SER A 100 -17.59 5.34 -10.19
C SER A 100 -16.73 5.80 -11.37
N TYR A 101 -17.29 6.69 -12.19
CA TYR A 101 -16.65 7.17 -13.42
C TYR A 101 -16.54 8.69 -13.47
N ASP A 102 -15.74 9.20 -14.41
CA ASP A 102 -15.51 10.64 -14.60
C ASP A 102 -16.80 11.36 -15.01
N TYR A 103 -17.22 11.31 -16.27
CA TYR A 103 -18.52 11.86 -16.71
C TYR A 103 -18.90 11.43 -18.14
N VAL A 104 -20.17 11.60 -18.47
CA VAL A 104 -20.71 11.72 -19.83
C VAL A 104 -21.03 13.19 -20.09
N TYR A 105 -20.47 13.79 -21.15
CA TYR A 105 -20.69 15.19 -21.49
C TYR A 105 -21.56 15.36 -22.73
N VAL A 106 -22.79 15.84 -22.52
CA VAL A 106 -23.78 16.04 -23.59
C VAL A 106 -23.77 17.50 -24.03
N ILE A 107 -23.30 17.72 -25.26
CA ILE A 107 -23.11 19.06 -25.84
C ILE A 107 -24.19 19.43 -26.86
N PRO A 108 -24.40 20.74 -27.14
CA PRO A 108 -25.36 21.19 -28.13
C PRO A 108 -25.02 20.71 -29.54
N TRP A 109 -26.03 20.52 -30.39
CA TRP A 109 -25.85 20.02 -31.76
C TRP A 109 -24.99 20.92 -32.67
N LYS A 110 -24.87 22.21 -32.30
CA LYS A 110 -24.18 23.27 -33.05
C LYS A 110 -22.66 23.35 -32.80
N THR A 111 -22.10 22.56 -31.90
CA THR A 111 -20.67 22.59 -31.55
C THR A 111 -19.88 21.58 -32.40
N SER A 112 -18.65 21.91 -32.81
CA SER A 112 -17.73 20.98 -33.48
C SER A 112 -16.97 20.12 -32.44
N ILE A 113 -16.83 18.83 -32.73
CA ILE A 113 -16.18 17.85 -31.85
C ILE A 113 -14.68 17.80 -32.21
N ARG A 114 -13.78 17.76 -31.23
CA ARG A 114 -12.38 17.31 -31.43
C ARG A 114 -12.32 15.85 -31.02
N GLU A 115 -12.03 14.93 -31.94
CA GLU A 115 -11.88 13.51 -31.62
C GLU A 115 -10.75 13.31 -30.59
N SER A 116 -11.05 12.71 -29.44
CA SER A 116 -10.07 12.40 -28.38
C SER A 116 -10.41 11.11 -27.63
N SER A 117 -9.80 10.02 -28.12
CA SER A 117 -9.31 8.80 -27.43
C SER A 117 -10.07 8.18 -26.25
N THR A 118 -10.67 7.02 -26.53
CA THR A 118 -10.70 5.74 -25.78
C THR A 118 -10.34 5.71 -24.28
N GLY A 119 -11.33 5.26 -23.50
CA GLY A 119 -11.14 4.32 -22.37
C GLY A 119 -11.01 4.95 -20.98
N GLY A 120 -12.12 5.40 -20.38
CA GLY A 120 -12.16 5.69 -18.95
C GLY A 120 -12.03 4.41 -18.12
N ARG A 121 -10.87 4.18 -17.49
CA ARG A 121 -10.71 3.18 -16.41
C ARG A 121 -11.27 3.76 -15.10
N PRO A 122 -11.92 2.95 -14.25
CA PRO A 122 -12.41 3.41 -12.93
C PRO A 122 -11.25 3.95 -12.09
N LYS A 123 -11.46 5.09 -11.41
CA LYS A 123 -10.45 5.70 -10.52
C LYS A 123 -10.70 5.44 -9.04
N ASP A 124 -11.91 5.01 -8.65
CA ASP A 124 -12.26 4.75 -7.26
C ASP A 124 -13.33 3.65 -7.15
N THR A 125 -13.12 2.71 -6.21
CA THR A 125 -14.04 1.60 -5.90
C THR A 125 -14.53 1.77 -4.47
N THR A 126 -15.83 1.99 -4.30
CA THR A 126 -16.47 2.05 -2.98
C THR A 126 -17.40 0.85 -2.82
N VAL A 127 -17.29 0.17 -1.67
CA VAL A 127 -18.09 -1.01 -1.32
C VAL A 127 -18.98 -0.63 -0.14
N GLU A 128 -20.29 -0.66 -0.33
CA GLU A 128 -21.27 -0.59 0.77
C GLU A 128 -21.69 -2.02 1.13
N ARG A 129 -21.55 -2.38 2.42
CA ARG A 129 -21.87 -3.72 2.93
C ARG A 129 -23.31 -3.80 3.44
N THR A 130 -24.07 -4.77 2.93
CA THR A 130 -25.24 -5.34 3.61
C THR A 130 -24.92 -6.78 3.99
N SER A 131 -25.01 -7.11 5.28
CA SER A 131 -24.65 -8.40 5.86
C SER A 131 -25.64 -9.50 5.46
N ASP A 132 -25.31 -10.29 4.44
CA ASP A 132 -26.08 -11.49 4.08
C ASP A 132 -25.45 -12.74 4.71
N GLY A 133 -25.92 -13.16 5.88
CA GLY A 133 -26.06 -14.56 6.30
C GLY A 133 -24.90 -15.57 6.15
N LEU A 134 -23.64 -15.15 6.00
CA LEU A 134 -22.49 -16.06 5.88
C LEU A 134 -22.26 -16.84 7.18
N SER A 135 -21.92 -18.13 7.05
CA SER A 135 -21.47 -18.93 8.19
C SER A 135 -20.08 -18.48 8.69
N PRO A 136 -19.72 -18.74 9.96
CA PRO A 136 -18.39 -18.41 10.48
C PRO A 136 -17.23 -18.92 9.62
N ASP A 137 -17.32 -20.16 9.11
CA ASP A 137 -16.27 -20.75 8.26
C ASP A 137 -16.13 -20.03 6.90
N GLN A 138 -17.24 -19.54 6.34
CA GLN A 138 -17.22 -18.79 5.09
C GLN A 138 -16.62 -17.41 5.28
N LEU A 139 -16.98 -16.70 6.37
CA LEU A 139 -16.38 -15.41 6.72
C LEU A 139 -14.90 -15.54 6.99
N LYS A 140 -14.46 -16.60 7.69
CA LYS A 140 -13.04 -16.86 7.96
C LYS A 140 -12.25 -17.03 6.65
N LYS A 141 -12.73 -17.89 5.74
CA LYS A 141 -12.09 -18.10 4.43
C LYS A 141 -12.05 -16.82 3.60
N GLN A 142 -13.12 -16.03 3.63
CA GLN A 142 -13.17 -14.75 2.93
C GLN A 142 -12.14 -13.78 3.50
N ALA A 143 -12.04 -13.64 4.83
CA ALA A 143 -11.08 -12.76 5.50
C ALA A 143 -9.62 -13.16 5.22
N GLU A 144 -9.31 -14.46 5.28
CA GLU A 144 -7.99 -15.01 4.95
C GLU A 144 -7.65 -14.80 3.47
N GLY A 145 -8.60 -15.03 2.57
CA GLY A 145 -8.42 -14.79 1.13
C GLY A 145 -8.14 -13.33 0.80
N LEU A 146 -8.91 -12.40 1.40
CA LEU A 146 -8.69 -10.95 1.26
C LEU A 146 -7.32 -10.52 1.82
N THR A 147 -6.89 -11.12 2.93
CA THR A 147 -5.56 -10.88 3.49
C THR A 147 -4.46 -11.31 2.51
N ALA A 148 -4.60 -12.49 1.90
CA ALA A 148 -3.61 -13.04 0.98
C ALA A 148 -3.45 -12.22 -0.31
N VAL A 149 -4.52 -11.57 -0.80
CA VAL A 149 -4.47 -10.71 -1.99
C VAL A 149 -4.13 -9.24 -1.69
N GLY A 150 -3.95 -8.89 -0.41
CA GLY A 150 -3.54 -7.54 0.02
C GLY A 150 -4.67 -6.54 0.20
N GLU A 151 -5.92 -6.99 0.15
CA GLU A 151 -7.12 -6.16 0.33
C GLU A 151 -7.41 -5.92 1.83
N MET A 152 -6.45 -5.31 2.52
CA MET A 152 -6.39 -5.25 3.99
C MET A 152 -7.61 -4.59 4.63
N LYS A 153 -8.16 -3.54 4.01
CA LYS A 153 -9.37 -2.86 4.50
C LYS A 153 -10.56 -3.82 4.51
N TYR A 154 -10.76 -4.55 3.42
CA TYR A 154 -11.88 -5.50 3.31
C TYR A 154 -11.66 -6.72 4.20
N ALA A 155 -10.42 -7.18 4.37
CA ALA A 155 -10.06 -8.25 5.29
C ALA A 155 -10.41 -7.88 6.73
N ALA A 156 -10.05 -6.67 7.18
CA ALA A 156 -10.32 -6.20 8.55
C ALA A 156 -11.82 -6.21 8.88
N ASP A 157 -12.65 -5.80 7.93
CA ASP A 157 -14.10 -5.79 8.11
C ASP A 157 -14.68 -7.20 8.11
N ALA A 158 -14.16 -8.13 7.29
CA ALA A 158 -14.59 -9.52 7.29
C ALA A 158 -14.25 -10.22 8.62
N TYR A 159 -13.06 -9.95 9.18
CA TYR A 159 -12.71 -10.40 10.54
C TYR A 159 -13.61 -9.76 11.60
N SER A 160 -13.92 -8.47 11.49
CA SER A 160 -14.83 -7.77 12.40
C SER A 160 -16.26 -8.33 12.36
N ASP A 161 -16.75 -8.74 11.19
CA ASP A 161 -18.05 -9.39 11.08
C ASP A 161 -18.01 -10.81 11.66
N LEU A 162 -16.90 -11.52 11.48
CA LEU A 162 -16.70 -12.85 12.05
C LEU A 162 -16.71 -12.83 13.59
N THR A 163 -16.09 -11.83 14.24
CA THR A 163 -16.08 -11.72 15.71
C THR A 163 -17.47 -11.47 16.29
N LYS A 164 -18.41 -10.92 15.52
CA LYS A 164 -19.80 -10.69 15.96
C LYS A 164 -20.61 -11.99 16.04
N ILE A 165 -20.24 -13.01 15.27
CA ILE A 165 -21.03 -14.24 15.14
C ILE A 165 -20.31 -15.50 15.61
N SER A 166 -18.99 -15.43 15.86
CA SER A 166 -18.19 -16.55 16.34
C SER A 166 -17.04 -16.06 17.21
N SER A 167 -16.70 -16.85 18.23
CA SER A 167 -15.39 -16.72 18.89
C SER A 167 -14.28 -17.10 17.93
N LEU A 168 -13.17 -16.37 17.96
CA LEU A 168 -11.99 -16.65 17.17
C LEU A 168 -10.94 -17.43 17.97
N ASP A 169 -10.22 -18.31 17.29
CA ASP A 169 -9.02 -18.94 17.85
C ASP A 169 -7.83 -17.95 17.88
N ALA A 170 -6.78 -18.29 18.65
CA ALA A 170 -5.61 -17.43 18.83
C ALA A 170 -4.91 -17.10 17.50
N GLY A 171 -4.85 -18.05 16.56
CA GLY A 171 -4.20 -17.87 15.27
C GLY A 171 -4.95 -16.91 14.36
N THR A 172 -6.28 -17.01 14.33
CA THR A 172 -7.15 -16.11 13.56
C THR A 172 -7.11 -14.69 14.13
N LEU A 173 -7.10 -14.55 15.46
CA LEU A 173 -6.89 -13.25 16.12
C LEU A 173 -5.51 -12.67 15.80
N SER A 174 -4.47 -13.50 15.72
CA SER A 174 -3.13 -13.05 15.33
C SER A 174 -3.12 -12.44 13.94
N ILE A 175 -3.73 -13.12 12.96
CA ILE A 175 -3.82 -12.62 11.58
C ILE A 175 -4.66 -11.34 11.53
N TYR A 176 -5.77 -11.29 12.26
CA TYR A 176 -6.59 -10.09 12.33
C TYR A 176 -5.82 -8.90 12.94
N GLY A 177 -5.04 -9.13 14.00
CA GLY A 177 -4.16 -8.14 14.61
C GLY A 177 -3.12 -7.60 13.62
N ASP A 178 -2.48 -8.47 12.83
CA ASP A 178 -1.54 -8.06 11.77
C ASP A 178 -2.23 -7.21 10.68
N VAL A 179 -3.45 -7.56 10.29
CA VAL A 179 -4.25 -6.77 9.33
C VAL A 179 -4.55 -5.37 9.91
N LEU A 180 -4.97 -5.28 11.17
CA LEU A 180 -5.25 -4.00 11.83
C LEU A 180 -3.99 -3.14 11.98
N GLU A 181 -2.85 -3.75 12.33
CA GLU A 181 -1.54 -3.09 12.38
C GLU A 181 -1.18 -2.48 11.02
N SER A 182 -1.34 -3.24 9.93
CA SER A 182 -1.04 -2.78 8.56
C SER A 182 -1.88 -1.58 8.11
N LEU A 183 -3.10 -1.45 8.65
CA LEU A 183 -4.01 -0.34 8.40
C LEU A 183 -3.79 0.85 9.34
N GLY A 184 -2.86 0.74 10.30
CA GLY A 184 -2.64 1.76 11.32
C GLY A 184 -3.74 1.84 12.38
N ARG A 185 -4.63 0.84 12.46
CA ARG A 185 -5.70 0.74 13.47
C ARG A 185 -5.14 0.18 14.78
N LEU A 186 -4.15 0.88 15.33
CA LEU A 186 -3.27 0.37 16.38
C LEU A 186 -4.00 0.01 17.69
N THR A 187 -4.99 0.80 18.11
CA THR A 187 -5.77 0.49 19.32
C THR A 187 -6.56 -0.81 19.18
N GLU A 188 -7.19 -1.03 18.03
CA GLU A 188 -7.93 -2.28 17.79
C GLU A 188 -6.98 -3.47 17.63
N ALA A 189 -5.80 -3.25 17.04
CA ALA A 189 -4.77 -4.26 16.95
C ALA A 189 -4.28 -4.69 18.34
N GLU A 190 -4.05 -3.73 19.25
CA GLU A 190 -3.70 -3.98 20.65
C GLU A 190 -4.73 -4.91 21.32
N ASP A 191 -6.01 -4.53 21.31
CA ASP A 191 -7.11 -5.32 21.90
C ASP A 191 -7.19 -6.73 21.30
N THR A 192 -6.94 -6.85 19.99
CA THR A 192 -7.00 -8.13 19.27
C THR A 192 -5.82 -9.04 19.64
N PHE A 193 -4.61 -8.49 19.76
CA PHE A 193 -3.45 -9.25 20.20
C PHE A 193 -3.57 -9.67 21.67
N GLU A 194 -4.11 -8.83 22.55
CA GLU A 194 -4.39 -9.20 23.94
C GLU A 194 -5.35 -10.40 24.04
N GLN A 195 -6.40 -10.41 23.22
CA GLN A 195 -7.31 -11.56 23.12
C GLN A 195 -6.58 -12.81 22.61
N SER A 196 -5.76 -12.68 21.56
CA SER A 196 -4.95 -13.79 21.03
C SER A 196 -4.04 -14.40 22.10
N ILE A 197 -3.31 -13.54 22.83
CA ILE A 197 -2.36 -13.94 23.88
C ILE A 197 -3.07 -14.59 25.07
N THR A 198 -4.29 -14.11 25.41
CA THR A 198 -5.11 -14.73 26.46
C THR A 198 -5.49 -16.17 26.13
N LEU A 199 -5.74 -16.46 24.85
CA LEU A 199 -6.06 -17.82 24.39
C LEU A 199 -4.82 -18.70 24.24
N ASN A 200 -3.73 -18.14 23.72
CA ASN A 200 -2.47 -18.85 23.56
C ASN A 200 -1.30 -17.85 23.59
N GLU A 201 -0.56 -17.85 24.70
CA GLU A 201 0.58 -16.97 24.88
C GLU A 201 1.72 -17.37 23.92
N SER A 202 2.18 -16.41 23.10
CA SER A 202 3.28 -16.63 22.17
C SER A 202 4.24 -15.44 22.18
N ALA A 203 5.55 -15.73 22.11
CA ALA A 203 6.58 -14.69 22.06
C ALA A 203 6.39 -13.76 20.85
N GLN A 204 5.93 -14.31 19.72
CA GLN A 204 5.66 -13.52 18.51
C GLN A 204 4.54 -12.49 18.74
N ASN A 205 3.42 -12.88 19.33
CA ASN A 205 2.28 -11.98 19.54
C ASN A 205 2.56 -10.98 20.66
N LEU A 206 3.28 -11.40 21.71
CA LEU A 206 3.76 -10.47 22.74
C LEU A 206 4.71 -9.42 22.14
N LYS A 207 5.63 -9.80 21.25
CA LYS A 207 6.51 -8.84 20.57
C LYS A 207 5.73 -7.83 19.74
N LYS A 208 4.73 -8.30 18.98
CA LYS A 208 3.82 -7.45 18.20
C LYS A 208 3.06 -6.48 19.09
N LEU A 209 2.42 -6.97 20.15
CA LEU A 209 1.71 -6.17 21.13
C LEU A 209 2.61 -5.08 21.74
N ALA A 210 3.83 -5.44 22.15
CA ALA A 210 4.77 -4.49 22.74
C ALA A 210 5.16 -3.36 21.77
N ASN A 211 5.40 -3.67 20.50
CA ASN A 211 5.68 -2.66 19.46
C ASN A 211 4.47 -1.74 19.19
N ILE A 212 3.25 -2.30 19.22
CA ILE A 212 2.01 -1.53 19.06
C ILE A 212 1.79 -0.59 20.26
N GLN A 213 1.95 -1.09 21.50
CA GLN A 213 1.89 -0.31 22.73
C GLN A 213 2.88 0.86 22.70
N PHE A 214 4.12 0.61 22.25
CA PHE A 214 5.12 1.66 22.08
C PHE A 214 4.68 2.72 21.07
N SER A 215 4.12 2.29 19.94
CA SER A 215 3.61 3.18 18.87
C SER A 215 2.42 4.02 19.33
N LEU A 216 1.60 3.50 20.25
CA LEU A 216 0.52 4.21 20.94
C LEU A 216 1.03 5.13 22.07
N GLY A 217 2.33 5.14 22.36
CA GLY A 217 2.93 5.93 23.43
C GLY A 217 2.79 5.32 24.83
N LYS A 218 2.28 4.10 24.95
CA LYS A 218 2.17 3.33 26.20
C LYS A 218 3.51 2.69 26.56
N ILE A 219 4.50 3.52 26.86
CA ILE A 219 5.91 3.08 27.00
C ILE A 219 6.11 2.06 28.13
N THR A 220 5.43 2.24 29.26
CA THR A 220 5.53 1.31 30.39
C THR A 220 4.97 -0.07 30.03
N ASP A 221 3.78 -0.12 29.44
CA ASP A 221 3.14 -1.38 29.02
C ASP A 221 4.00 -2.11 27.98
N ALA A 222 4.57 -1.36 27.02
CA ALA A 222 5.48 -1.91 26.02
C ALA A 222 6.72 -2.57 26.65
N ILE A 223 7.31 -1.95 27.68
CA ILE A 223 8.45 -2.50 28.43
C ILE A 223 8.04 -3.79 29.15
N ASP A 224 6.90 -3.81 29.81
CA ASP A 224 6.42 -4.97 30.57
C ASP A 224 6.07 -6.14 29.64
N THR A 225 5.40 -5.89 28.51
CA THR A 225 5.11 -6.89 27.49
C THR A 225 6.38 -7.42 26.81
N MET A 226 7.37 -6.54 26.56
CA MET A 226 8.65 -6.96 26.01
C MET A 226 9.47 -7.82 26.98
N ASN A 227 9.39 -7.54 28.30
CA ASN A 227 9.99 -8.42 29.30
C ASN A 227 9.39 -9.84 29.24
N LYS A 228 8.07 -9.97 29.10
CA LYS A 228 7.43 -11.28 28.89
C LYS A 228 7.89 -11.95 27.59
N THR A 229 8.04 -11.18 26.52
CA THR A 229 8.56 -11.65 25.23
C THR A 229 9.95 -12.28 25.40
N LEU A 230 10.86 -11.58 26.09
CA LEU A 230 12.24 -12.02 26.31
C LEU A 230 12.34 -13.22 27.26
N LEU A 231 11.37 -13.42 28.17
CA LEU A 231 11.28 -14.65 28.98
C LEU A 231 10.96 -15.88 28.12
N LEU A 232 10.09 -15.73 27.12
CA LEU A 232 9.70 -16.84 26.23
C LEU A 232 10.71 -17.06 25.09
N ALA A 233 11.37 -16.00 24.62
CA ALA A 233 12.32 -16.04 23.52
C ALA A 233 13.61 -15.25 23.86
N PRO A 234 14.46 -15.74 24.77
CA PRO A 234 15.66 -15.04 25.23
C PRO A 234 16.77 -14.90 24.16
N GLY A 235 16.62 -15.55 23.00
CA GLY A 235 17.57 -15.49 21.89
C GLY A 235 17.14 -14.56 20.75
N ASP A 236 16.04 -13.83 20.87
CA ASP A 236 15.54 -12.98 19.79
C ASP A 236 16.26 -11.61 19.78
N ALA A 237 17.24 -11.47 18.90
CA ALA A 237 18.00 -10.23 18.71
C ALA A 237 17.10 -9.01 18.45
N SER A 238 16.01 -9.20 17.69
CA SER A 238 15.08 -8.13 17.33
C SER A 238 14.23 -7.67 18.52
N SER A 239 13.90 -8.58 19.45
CA SER A 239 13.23 -8.24 20.70
C SER A 239 14.11 -7.35 21.58
N TYR A 240 15.39 -7.67 21.72
CA TYR A 240 16.34 -6.81 22.45
C TYR A 240 16.52 -5.43 21.79
N ALA A 241 16.51 -5.36 20.46
CA ALA A 241 16.57 -4.10 19.73
C ALA A 241 15.36 -3.19 20.01
N SER A 242 14.14 -3.74 19.91
CA SER A 242 12.92 -3.03 20.31
C SER A 242 12.96 -2.63 21.78
N TYR A 243 13.38 -3.54 22.67
CA TYR A 243 13.47 -3.28 24.11
C TYR A 243 14.41 -2.11 24.43
N ALA A 244 15.59 -2.05 23.80
CA ALA A 244 16.54 -0.96 23.95
C ALA A 244 15.92 0.39 23.55
N THR A 245 15.16 0.41 22.44
CA THR A 245 14.44 1.60 21.98
C THR A 245 13.39 2.06 23.00
N PHE A 246 12.64 1.11 23.58
CA PHE A 246 11.61 1.42 24.58
C PHE A 246 12.23 1.99 25.85
N LEU A 247 13.30 1.36 26.35
CA LEU A 247 14.05 1.80 27.52
C LEU A 247 14.67 3.19 27.31
N GLN A 248 15.24 3.45 26.14
CA GLN A 248 15.77 4.76 25.79
C GLN A 248 14.68 5.83 25.82
N LYS A 249 13.49 5.54 25.28
CA LYS A 249 12.34 6.46 25.32
C LYS A 249 11.84 6.70 26.74
N ALA A 250 11.94 5.70 27.62
CA ALA A 250 11.63 5.82 29.04
C ALA A 250 12.71 6.54 29.87
N GLY A 251 13.84 6.92 29.28
CA GLY A 251 14.98 7.52 29.99
C GLY A 251 15.81 6.53 30.81
N LYS A 252 15.58 5.21 30.64
CA LYS A 252 16.33 4.12 31.27
C LYS A 252 17.61 3.82 30.49
N THR A 253 18.51 4.80 30.49
CA THR A 253 19.68 4.82 29.59
C THR A 253 20.65 3.66 29.82
N ALA A 254 20.90 3.27 31.08
CA ALA A 254 21.81 2.18 31.39
C ALA A 254 21.26 0.83 30.92
N GLU A 255 19.98 0.56 31.19
CA GLU A 255 19.32 -0.66 30.70
C GLU A 255 19.22 -0.69 29.18
N ALA A 256 18.99 0.46 28.53
CA ALA A 256 18.94 0.54 27.07
C ALA A 256 20.28 0.14 26.44
N LEU A 257 21.41 0.58 26.99
CA LEU A 257 22.73 0.18 26.51
C LEU A 257 22.98 -1.32 26.68
N ASP A 258 22.55 -1.92 27.80
CA ASP A 258 22.66 -3.37 27.98
C ASP A 258 21.82 -4.12 26.93
N ALA A 259 20.57 -3.71 26.73
CA ALA A 259 19.69 -4.30 25.73
C ALA A 259 20.26 -4.19 24.29
N TYR A 260 20.83 -3.05 23.91
CA TYR A 260 21.55 -2.92 22.63
C TYR A 260 22.70 -3.94 22.52
N ASN A 261 23.52 -4.06 23.57
CA ASN A 261 24.63 -5.02 23.59
C ASN A 261 24.16 -6.47 23.49
N GLN A 262 23.04 -6.84 24.14
CA GLN A 262 22.45 -8.17 23.99
C GLN A 262 22.00 -8.42 22.55
N SER A 263 21.32 -7.45 21.93
CA SER A 263 20.91 -7.54 20.52
C SER A 263 22.11 -7.77 19.58
N PHE A 264 23.20 -7.01 19.76
CA PHE A 264 24.41 -7.16 18.94
C PHE A 264 25.12 -8.51 19.16
N ARG A 265 25.13 -9.06 20.39
CA ARG A 265 25.67 -10.41 20.66
C ARG A 265 24.90 -11.50 19.92
N MET A 266 23.60 -11.30 19.73
CA MET A 266 22.72 -12.21 18.99
C MET A 266 22.71 -11.95 17.47
N ASN A 267 23.59 -11.06 16.99
CA ASN A 267 23.84 -10.77 15.58
C ASN A 267 22.71 -10.01 14.83
N ASP A 268 22.16 -8.95 15.43
CA ASP A 268 21.36 -7.98 14.68
C ASP A 268 22.27 -7.06 13.83
N LEU A 269 22.12 -7.14 12.50
CA LEU A 269 22.91 -6.39 11.51
C LEU A 269 22.20 -5.13 11.01
N GLN A 270 21.20 -4.62 11.72
CA GLN A 270 20.49 -3.42 11.32
C GLN A 270 21.35 -2.15 11.50
N PRO A 271 21.70 -1.42 10.43
CA PRO A 271 22.57 -0.24 10.54
C PRO A 271 21.99 0.88 11.40
N LYS A 272 20.66 1.04 11.37
CA LYS A 272 19.94 2.03 12.18
C LYS A 272 20.15 1.81 13.68
N LEU A 273 20.26 0.57 14.14
CA LEU A 273 20.41 0.25 15.55
C LEU A 273 21.75 0.76 16.11
N TRP A 274 22.81 0.64 15.32
CA TRP A 274 24.14 1.18 15.66
C TRP A 274 24.16 2.71 15.67
N VAL A 275 23.38 3.36 14.79
CA VAL A 275 23.21 4.83 14.80
C VAL A 275 22.52 5.29 16.10
N ASP A 276 21.44 4.61 16.49
CA ASP A 276 20.70 4.94 17.70
C ASP A 276 21.57 4.69 18.96
N TYR A 277 22.33 3.59 18.99
CA TYR A 277 23.32 3.29 20.03
C TYR A 277 24.43 4.34 20.12
N ALA A 278 25.00 4.77 18.98
CA ALA A 278 26.02 5.82 18.92
C ALA A 278 25.49 7.17 19.41
N GLY A 279 24.24 7.51 19.06
CA GLY A 279 23.55 8.70 19.56
C GLY A 279 23.42 8.68 21.08
N LEU A 280 23.03 7.53 21.66
CA LEU A 280 22.91 7.36 23.11
C LEU A 280 24.28 7.49 23.81
N LEU A 281 25.33 6.85 23.29
CA LEU A 281 26.70 6.98 23.82
C LEU A 281 27.21 8.43 23.80
N SER A 282 26.98 9.16 22.71
CA SER A 282 27.34 10.58 22.58
C SER A 282 26.63 11.46 23.60
N SER A 283 25.36 11.16 23.90
CA SER A 283 24.58 11.89 24.91
C SER A 283 25.13 11.70 26.33
N LEU A 284 25.80 10.58 26.59
CA LEU A 284 26.50 10.26 27.84
C LEU A 284 27.94 10.80 27.88
N GLY A 285 28.40 11.47 26.82
CA GLY A 285 29.77 11.96 26.70
C GLY A 285 30.80 10.87 26.38
N ARG A 286 30.38 9.62 26.11
CA ARG A 286 31.25 8.51 25.67
C ARG A 286 31.55 8.64 24.18
N ASN A 287 32.23 9.73 23.80
CA ASN A 287 32.34 10.16 22.41
C ASN A 287 33.21 9.21 21.56
N GLU A 288 34.26 8.62 22.13
CA GLU A 288 35.13 7.66 21.45
C GLU A 288 34.35 6.40 21.06
N GLU A 289 33.56 5.87 21.98
CA GLU A 289 32.70 4.70 21.72
C GLU A 289 31.58 5.05 20.74
N ALA A 290 31.01 6.26 20.83
CA ALA A 290 30.03 6.74 19.88
C ALA A 290 30.62 6.82 18.46
N ALA A 291 31.85 7.32 18.30
CA ALA A 291 32.52 7.37 17.01
C ALA A 291 32.71 5.96 16.43
N ALA A 292 33.22 5.01 17.22
CA ALA A 292 33.37 3.62 16.79
C ALA A 292 32.03 2.98 16.37
N ALA A 293 30.94 3.27 17.08
CA ALA A 293 29.62 2.79 16.73
C ALA A 293 29.10 3.40 15.41
N TYR A 294 29.31 4.71 15.17
CA TYR A 294 29.00 5.34 13.88
C TYR A 294 29.82 4.74 12.74
N GLU A 295 31.11 4.49 12.94
CA GLU A 295 31.96 3.85 11.94
C GLU A 295 31.45 2.46 11.58
N HIS A 296 31.13 1.65 12.61
CA HIS A 296 30.53 0.34 12.39
C HIS A 296 29.22 0.43 11.62
N ALA A 297 28.30 1.32 12.02
CA ALA A 297 27.05 1.56 11.32
C ALA A 297 27.28 1.87 9.83
N THR A 298 28.24 2.75 9.52
CA THR A 298 28.55 3.11 8.13
C THR A 298 29.17 1.96 7.34
N SER A 299 29.96 1.10 7.98
CA SER A 299 30.57 -0.07 7.35
C SER A 299 29.54 -1.13 6.92
N ILE A 300 28.41 -1.21 7.63
CA ILE A 300 27.28 -2.10 7.31
C ILE A 300 26.19 -1.39 6.50
N GLY A 301 26.46 -0.20 5.97
CA GLY A 301 25.59 0.49 5.02
C GLY A 301 24.70 1.59 5.59
N ALA A 302 24.86 2.00 6.85
CA ALA A 302 24.17 3.18 7.35
C ALA A 302 24.53 4.41 6.51
N SER A 303 23.50 5.10 6.05
CA SER A 303 23.61 6.37 5.34
C SER A 303 22.45 7.27 5.73
N GLY A 304 22.63 8.58 5.66
CA GLY A 304 21.61 9.54 6.06
C GLY A 304 22.24 10.87 6.51
N SER A 305 21.62 11.97 6.11
CA SER A 305 22.10 13.31 6.46
C SER A 305 22.20 13.48 7.99
N ASP A 306 21.16 13.08 8.72
CA ASP A 306 21.11 13.22 10.18
C ASP A 306 22.18 12.39 10.90
N MET A 307 22.41 11.17 10.44
CA MET A 307 23.46 10.31 10.95
C MET A 307 24.85 10.95 10.74
N TRP A 308 25.17 11.40 9.52
CA TRP A 308 26.45 12.05 9.22
C TRP A 308 26.64 13.36 10.00
N ASN A 309 25.57 14.13 10.19
CA ASN A 309 25.58 15.34 11.02
C ASN A 309 25.87 15.02 12.48
N ASN A 310 25.24 13.98 13.03
CA ASN A 310 25.46 13.57 14.41
C ASN A 310 26.86 12.97 14.61
N TYR A 311 27.35 12.19 13.64
CA TYR A 311 28.71 11.68 13.66
C TYR A 311 29.73 12.83 13.60
N SER A 312 29.52 13.83 12.74
CA SER A 312 30.36 15.04 12.69
C SER A 312 30.42 15.76 14.04
N LYS A 313 29.29 15.90 14.75
CA LYS A 313 29.26 16.52 16.09
C LYS A 313 30.11 15.74 17.09
N VAL A 314 30.08 14.40 17.03
CA VAL A 314 30.95 13.55 17.87
C VAL A 314 32.42 13.77 17.54
N LEU A 315 32.79 13.80 16.27
CA LEU A 315 34.17 14.03 15.82
C LEU A 315 34.70 15.41 16.25
N VAL A 316 33.86 16.45 16.23
CA VAL A 316 34.23 17.78 16.78
C VAL A 316 34.52 17.70 18.28
N LYS A 317 33.71 16.97 19.06
CA LYS A 317 33.95 16.79 20.50
C LYS A 317 35.27 16.05 20.79
N LEU A 318 35.71 15.19 19.87
CA LEU A 318 36.99 14.48 19.92
C LEU A 318 38.18 15.32 19.39
N GLY A 319 37.93 16.49 18.82
CA GLY A 319 38.95 17.35 18.21
C GLY A 319 39.37 16.93 16.79
N GLU A 320 38.70 15.95 16.19
CA GLU A 320 38.98 15.43 14.85
C GLU A 320 38.33 16.29 13.74
N ASN A 321 38.76 17.56 13.66
CA ASN A 321 38.11 18.57 12.81
C ASN A 321 38.06 18.20 11.32
N ASP A 322 39.13 17.61 10.78
CA ASP A 322 39.19 17.19 9.38
C ASP A 322 38.21 16.06 9.07
N ALA A 323 38.09 15.08 9.99
CA ALA A 323 37.13 13.99 9.86
C ALA A 323 35.69 14.52 9.99
N ALA A 324 35.47 15.45 10.93
CA ALA A 324 34.17 16.09 11.12
C ALA A 324 33.72 16.86 9.86
N GLN A 325 34.63 17.55 9.17
CA GLN A 325 34.32 18.23 7.91
C GLN A 325 33.93 17.24 6.81
N ARG A 326 34.69 16.15 6.64
CA ARG A 326 34.35 15.09 5.68
C ARG A 326 32.96 14.49 5.97
N ALA A 327 32.61 14.30 7.25
CA ALA A 327 31.29 13.83 7.64
C ALA A 327 30.18 14.83 7.24
N LYS A 328 30.37 16.15 7.45
CA LYS A 328 29.41 17.18 7.00
C LYS A 328 29.23 17.18 5.48
N GLU A 329 30.32 17.04 4.73
CA GLU A 329 30.27 16.97 3.27
C GLU A 329 29.51 15.73 2.78
N ARG A 330 29.58 14.60 3.51
CA ARG A 330 28.75 13.43 3.23
C ARG A 330 27.27 13.70 3.52
N ALA A 331 26.97 14.37 4.64
CA ALA A 331 25.58 14.73 4.98
C ALA A 331 24.91 15.57 3.88
N THR A 332 25.61 16.59 3.36
CA THR A 332 25.08 17.46 2.30
C THR A 332 24.87 16.71 0.98
N LYS A 333 25.82 15.84 0.60
CA LYS A 333 25.67 14.99 -0.59
C LYS A 333 24.48 14.05 -0.49
N THR A 334 24.27 13.41 0.66
CA THR A 334 23.08 12.56 0.87
C THR A 334 21.80 13.37 0.71
N ASN A 335 21.75 14.60 1.23
CA ASN A 335 20.57 15.46 1.10
C ASN A 335 20.32 15.90 -0.35
N GLN A 336 21.38 16.18 -1.12
CA GLN A 336 21.29 16.51 -2.54
C GLN A 336 20.73 15.35 -3.37
N VAL A 337 21.21 14.13 -3.13
CA VAL A 337 20.69 12.91 -3.80
C VAL A 337 19.21 12.69 -3.48
N ILE A 338 18.80 12.89 -2.23
CA ILE A 338 17.38 12.81 -1.86
C ILE A 338 16.58 13.88 -2.60
N SER A 339 17.04 15.13 -2.60
CA SER A 339 16.34 16.22 -3.31
C SER A 339 16.24 15.99 -4.82
N SER A 340 17.31 15.53 -5.48
CA SER A 340 17.26 15.24 -6.92
C SER A 340 16.39 14.02 -7.24
N SER A 341 16.33 13.03 -6.35
CA SER A 341 15.41 11.89 -6.50
C SER A 341 13.95 12.24 -6.25
N MET A 342 13.65 13.17 -5.33
CA MET A 342 12.29 13.64 -5.07
C MET A 342 11.75 14.61 -6.13
N PHE A 343 12.63 15.35 -6.81
CA PHE A 343 12.26 16.29 -7.88
C PHE A 343 12.41 15.70 -9.30
N GLY A 344 12.66 14.39 -9.41
CA GLY A 344 12.87 13.68 -10.68
C GLY A 344 11.60 13.28 -11.45
N THR A 345 10.77 14.25 -11.85
CA THR A 345 10.13 14.30 -13.20
C THR A 345 9.89 15.76 -13.59
N SER A 346 10.95 16.54 -13.73
CA SER A 346 10.95 17.59 -14.74
C SER A 346 12.30 17.55 -15.45
N ASP A 347 12.52 16.48 -16.21
CA ASP A 347 13.43 16.56 -17.33
C ASP A 347 12.82 17.59 -18.29
N SER A 348 13.21 18.84 -18.08
CA SER A 348 13.24 19.83 -19.12
C SER A 348 14.05 19.23 -20.26
N ILE A 349 13.35 18.64 -21.22
CA ILE A 349 13.88 18.39 -22.56
C ILE A 349 14.63 19.67 -22.95
N PRO A 350 15.94 19.63 -23.23
CA PRO A 350 16.62 20.80 -23.75
C PRO A 350 15.93 21.11 -25.07
N VAL A 351 15.24 22.25 -25.11
CA VAL A 351 14.73 22.81 -26.35
C VAL A 351 15.96 23.08 -27.19
N CYS A 352 16.24 22.19 -28.16
CA CYS A 352 17.17 22.46 -29.23
C CYS A 352 16.70 23.76 -29.89
N GLY A 353 17.45 24.84 -29.64
CA GLY A 353 17.32 26.07 -30.40
C GLY A 353 17.46 25.74 -31.88
N ILE A 354 16.50 26.19 -32.66
CA ILE A 354 16.46 26.04 -34.11
C ILE A 354 17.78 26.61 -34.67
N GLY A 355 18.62 25.73 -35.21
CA GLY A 355 19.77 26.09 -36.05
C GLY A 355 21.14 25.84 -35.44
N SER A 356 21.58 24.58 -35.36
CA SER A 356 22.91 24.12 -35.78
C SER A 356 23.01 22.60 -35.63
N MET A 357 23.53 21.93 -36.65
CA MET A 357 23.65 20.48 -36.77
C MET A 357 24.52 19.86 -35.67
N CYS A 358 24.00 18.84 -34.98
CA CYS A 358 24.66 17.58 -34.63
C CYS A 358 23.57 16.52 -34.39
#